data_AF-A0A7S0M1K5-F1
#
_entry.id   AF-A0A7S0M1K5-F1
#
_cell.length_a   1.000
_cell.length_b   1.000
_cell.length_c   1.000
_cell.angle_alpha   90.00
_cell.angle_beta   90.00
_cell.angle_gamma   90.00
#
_symmetry.space_group_name_H-M   'P 1'
#
loop_
_entity.id
_entity.type
_entity.pdbx_description
1 polymer ?
#
loop_
_entity_poly.entity_id
_entity_poly.type
_entity_poly.pdbx_seq_one_letter_code
_entity_poly.pdbx_strand_id
1 'polypeptide(L)'
;RHPPCLGLAGGCLVCLAAKVDAEAADAYWQELRDSLGVPLNLEKWQRCGQALQYTGFVFDTMRGLMLIQEEKRTKLLVCVVEWGQAKSMTLRELDGIKGRVLHYSAC
;
A
#
# COMPACT_ATOMS: atom_id res chain seq x y z
N ARG A 1 10.63 21.16 0.35
CA ARG A 1 9.20 20.77 0.23
C ARG A 1 8.86 20.78 -1.25
N HIS A 2 8.44 19.64 -1.81
CA HIS A 2 8.21 19.48 -3.24
C HIS A 2 6.71 19.67 -3.57
N PRO A 3 6.34 20.30 -4.70
CA PRO A 3 4.95 20.41 -5.13
C PRO A 3 4.42 19.07 -5.65
N PRO A 4 3.13 18.72 -5.45
CA PRO A 4 2.61 17.38 -5.75
C PRO A 4 2.97 16.90 -7.15
N CYS A 5 3.78 15.86 -7.23
CA CYS A 5 3.99 15.11 -8.46
C CYS A 5 2.66 14.44 -8.80
N LEU A 6 2.12 14.75 -9.97
CA LEU A 6 0.79 14.32 -10.42
C LEU A 6 0.71 12.80 -10.75
N GLY A 7 1.43 11.94 -10.00
CA GLY A 7 1.43 10.50 -10.20
C GLY A 7 2.17 10.01 -11.45
N LEU A 8 3.07 10.83 -12.01
CA LEU A 8 3.86 10.45 -13.19
C LEU A 8 4.83 9.32 -12.85
N ALA A 9 4.83 8.27 -13.67
CA ALA A 9 5.85 7.23 -13.61
C ALA A 9 7.24 7.86 -13.87
N GLY A 10 8.04 7.99 -12.81
CA GLY A 10 9.36 8.65 -12.83
C GLY A 10 9.45 9.98 -12.08
N GLY A 11 8.31 10.57 -11.68
CA GLY A 11 8.24 11.76 -10.84
C GLY A 11 8.68 13.08 -11.50
N CYS A 12 8.62 14.18 -10.74
CA CYS A 12 9.12 15.49 -11.18
C CYS A 12 10.66 15.56 -11.08
N LEU A 13 11.31 16.64 -11.55
CA LEU A 13 12.78 16.79 -11.52
C LEU A 13 13.40 16.56 -10.12
N VAL A 14 12.70 16.92 -9.04
CA VAL A 14 13.15 16.65 -7.66
C VAL A 14 13.10 15.16 -7.33
N CYS A 15 12.09 14.45 -7.84
CA CYS A 15 11.95 13.01 -7.68
C CYS A 15 12.91 12.24 -8.58
N LEU A 16 13.25 12.79 -9.75
CA LEU A 16 14.32 12.29 -10.62
C LEU A 16 15.69 12.40 -9.93
N ALA A 17 15.93 13.46 -9.16
CA ALA A 17 17.16 13.59 -8.37
C ALA A 17 17.20 12.57 -7.22
N ALA A 18 16.10 12.40 -6.47
CA ALA A 18 16.00 11.37 -5.42
C ALA A 18 15.98 9.93 -5.97
N LYS A 19 15.66 9.76 -7.25
CA LYS A 19 15.67 8.46 -7.94
C LYS A 19 17.05 7.84 -7.97
N VAL A 20 18.13 8.64 -8.05
CA VAL A 20 19.50 8.10 -8.12
C VAL A 20 19.88 7.39 -6.81
N ASP A 21 19.67 8.04 -5.67
CA ASP A 21 19.93 7.43 -4.37
C ASP A 21 19.00 6.24 -4.10
N ALA A 22 17.73 6.35 -4.51
CA ALA A 22 16.77 5.26 -4.39
C ALA A 22 17.11 4.06 -5.30
N GLU A 23 17.62 4.29 -6.50
CA GLU A 23 18.09 3.23 -7.42
C GLU A 23 19.37 2.56 -6.89
N ALA A 24 20.29 3.34 -6.29
CA ALA A 24 21.46 2.78 -5.62
C ALA A 24 21.07 1.91 -4.42
N ALA A 25 20.10 2.36 -3.62
CA ALA A 25 19.56 1.55 -2.52
C ALA A 25 18.86 0.28 -3.03
N ASP A 26 18.04 0.38 -4.08
CA ASP A 26 17.39 -0.78 -4.71
C ASP A 26 18.41 -1.80 -5.22
N ALA A 27 19.47 -1.34 -5.89
CA ALA A 27 20.57 -2.19 -6.36
C ALA A 27 21.25 -2.93 -5.20
N TYR A 28 21.59 -2.22 -4.12
CA TYR A 28 22.15 -2.83 -2.91
C TYR A 28 21.24 -3.93 -2.33
N TRP A 29 19.93 -3.69 -2.24
CA TRP A 29 18.99 -4.70 -1.75
C TRP A 29 18.84 -5.90 -2.68
N GLN A 30 18.93 -5.70 -3.99
CA GLN A 30 18.96 -6.79 -4.97
C GLN A 30 20.22 -7.64 -4.81
N GLU A 31 21.40 -7.03 -4.70
CA GLU A 31 22.67 -7.74 -4.47
C GLU A 31 22.65 -8.53 -3.16
N LEU A 32 22.18 -7.91 -2.07
CA LEU A 32 22.05 -8.59 -0.78
C LEU A 32 21.11 -9.80 -0.87
N ARG A 33 19.96 -9.64 -1.51
CA ARG A 33 19.01 -10.73 -1.75
C ARG A 33 19.68 -11.90 -2.49
N ASP A 34 20.42 -11.59 -3.55
CA ASP A 34 21.11 -12.61 -4.36
C ASP A 34 22.20 -13.32 -3.55
N SER A 35 22.96 -12.58 -2.74
CA SER A 35 23.97 -13.16 -1.84
C SER A 35 23.37 -14.09 -0.78
N LEU A 36 22.13 -13.82 -0.36
CA LEU A 36 21.38 -14.64 0.59
C LEU A 36 20.61 -15.79 -0.07
N GLY A 37 20.64 -15.91 -1.40
CA GLY A 37 19.90 -16.94 -2.13
C GLY A 37 18.39 -16.81 -2.02
N VAL A 38 17.87 -15.61 -1.72
CA VAL A 38 16.43 -15.38 -1.58
C VAL A 38 15.82 -15.15 -2.97
N PRO A 39 14.88 -16.00 -3.42
CA PRO A 39 14.30 -15.84 -4.76
C PRO A 39 13.41 -14.59 -4.84
N LEU A 40 13.55 -13.83 -5.93
CA LEU A 40 12.68 -12.68 -6.20
C LEU A 40 11.38 -13.12 -6.86
N ASN A 41 10.25 -12.77 -6.26
CA ASN A 41 8.96 -12.88 -6.93
C ASN A 41 8.75 -11.66 -7.85
N LEU A 42 8.94 -11.85 -9.16
CA LEU A 42 8.84 -10.78 -10.16
C LEU A 42 7.42 -10.21 -10.29
N GLU A 43 6.38 -10.98 -9.97
CA GLU A 43 4.98 -10.52 -10.03
C GLU A 43 4.66 -9.53 -8.89
N LYS A 44 5.33 -9.69 -7.75
CA LYS A 44 5.14 -8.85 -6.55
C LYS A 44 6.21 -7.79 -6.40
N TRP A 45 7.32 -7.92 -7.13
CA TRP A 45 8.40 -6.96 -7.05
C TRP A 45 7.97 -5.63 -7.65
N GLN A 46 8.34 -4.56 -6.97
CA GLN A 46 8.09 -3.20 -7.39
C GLN A 46 9.40 -2.44 -7.28
N ARG A 47 9.79 -1.78 -8.37
CA ARG A 47 10.91 -0.84 -8.35
C ARG A 47 10.60 0.29 -7.39
N CYS A 48 11.63 0.84 -6.76
CA CYS A 48 11.51 2.08 -6.01
C CYS A 48 10.79 3.15 -6.85
N GLY A 49 9.74 3.72 -6.28
CA GLY A 49 8.85 4.66 -6.95
C GLY A 49 8.11 5.54 -5.94
N GLN A 50 7.41 6.54 -6.46
CA GLN A 50 6.67 7.50 -5.63
C GLN A 50 5.50 6.87 -4.89
N ALA A 51 4.88 5.87 -5.52
CA ALA A 51 3.83 5.06 -4.95
C ALA A 51 4.26 3.58 -4.97
N LEU A 52 4.10 2.91 -3.83
CA LEU A 52 4.37 1.48 -3.69
C LEU A 52 3.12 0.81 -3.16
N GLN A 53 2.80 -0.38 -3.65
CA GLN A 53 1.72 -1.18 -3.09
C GLN A 53 2.29 -2.25 -2.17
N TYR A 54 1.85 -2.25 -0.92
CA TYR A 54 2.25 -3.27 0.03
C TYR A 54 1.02 -3.75 0.79
N THR A 55 0.81 -5.06 0.81
CA THR A 55 -0.31 -5.74 1.47
C THR A 55 -1.68 -5.15 1.16
N GLY A 56 -1.86 -4.57 -0.04
CA GLY A 56 -3.09 -3.93 -0.52
C GLY A 56 -3.33 -2.50 0.01
N PHE A 57 -2.29 -1.85 0.52
CA PHE A 57 -2.21 -0.40 0.72
C PHE A 57 -1.36 0.23 -0.37
N VAL A 58 -1.50 1.53 -0.56
CA VAL A 58 -0.65 2.35 -1.41
C VAL A 58 0.11 3.33 -0.52
N PHE A 59 1.43 3.20 -0.47
CA PHE A 59 2.31 4.12 0.21
C PHE A 59 2.69 5.24 -0.76
N ASP A 60 2.22 6.46 -0.50
CA ASP A 60 2.70 7.67 -1.16
C ASP A 60 3.91 8.18 -0.39
N THR A 61 5.09 7.82 -0.88
CA THR A 61 6.38 8.15 -0.27
C THR A 61 6.66 9.66 -0.30
N MET A 62 6.02 10.40 -1.21
CA MET A 62 6.22 11.85 -1.34
C MET A 62 5.39 12.62 -0.32
N ARG A 63 4.18 12.14 -0.03
CA ARG A 63 3.28 12.75 0.96
C ARG A 63 3.43 12.15 2.35
N GLY A 64 4.14 11.03 2.49
CA GLY A 64 4.22 10.27 3.75
C GLY A 64 2.86 9.72 4.17
N LEU A 65 2.02 9.36 3.18
CA LEU A 65 0.67 8.88 3.42
C LEU A 65 0.57 7.39 3.06
N MET A 66 -0.23 6.68 3.84
CA MET A 66 -0.67 5.34 3.50
C MET A 66 -2.16 5.39 3.12
N LEU A 67 -2.47 4.93 1.92
CA LEU A 67 -3.80 4.99 1.33
C LEU A 67 -4.36 3.57 1.20
N ILE A 68 -5.67 3.43 1.38
CA ILE A 68 -6.38 2.17 1.13
C ILE A 68 -6.65 2.08 -0.38
N GLN A 69 -6.32 0.94 -0.99
CA GLN A 69 -6.67 0.69 -2.40
C GLN A 69 -8.20 0.74 -2.62
N GLU A 70 -8.63 1.22 -3.79
CA GLU A 70 -10.06 1.40 -4.08
C GLU A 70 -10.86 0.10 -3.95
N GLU A 71 -10.28 -1.05 -4.35
CA GLU A 71 -10.93 -2.36 -4.16
C GLU A 71 -11.16 -2.68 -2.68
N LYS A 72 -10.16 -2.45 -1.83
CA LYS A 72 -10.29 -2.64 -0.37
C LYS A 72 -11.28 -1.65 0.25
N ARG A 73 -11.23 -0.39 -0.18
CA ARG A 73 -12.16 0.66 0.24
C ARG A 73 -13.60 0.27 -0.11
N THR A 74 -13.82 -0.29 -1.29
CA THR A 74 -15.13 -0.78 -1.73
C THR A 74 -15.62 -1.92 -0.83
N LYS A 75 -14.78 -2.91 -0.53
CA LYS A 75 -15.12 -4.02 0.39
C LYS A 75 -15.47 -3.52 1.79
N LEU A 76 -14.73 -2.54 2.30
CA LEU A 76 -15.03 -1.87 3.57
C LEU A 76 -16.38 -1.16 3.56
N LEU A 77 -16.65 -0.37 2.51
CA LEU A 77 -17.92 0.33 2.36
C LEU A 77 -19.11 -0.63 2.29
N VAL A 78 -19.00 -1.70 1.51
CA VAL A 78 -20.04 -2.75 1.44
C VAL A 78 -20.32 -3.32 2.84
N CYS A 79 -19.27 -3.68 3.58
CA CYS A 79 -19.41 -4.22 4.94
C CYS A 79 -20.11 -3.23 5.89
N VAL A 80 -19.83 -1.93 5.79
CA VAL A 80 -20.47 -0.88 6.61
C VAL A 80 -21.93 -0.66 6.20
N VAL A 81 -22.24 -0.72 4.90
CA VAL A 81 -23.61 -0.60 4.38
C VAL A 81 -24.45 -1.79 4.81
N GLU A 82 -23.95 -3.02 4.63
CA GLU A 82 -24.62 -4.24 5.09
C GLU A 82 -24.93 -4.17 6.59
N TRP A 83 -23.98 -3.66 7.38
CA TRP A 83 -24.18 -3.41 8.80
C TRP A 83 -25.29 -2.41 9.09
N GLY A 84 -25.24 -1.23 8.44
CA GLY A 84 -26.22 -0.17 8.65
C GLY A 84 -27.64 -0.56 8.20
N GLN A 85 -27.76 -1.54 7.31
CA GLN A 85 -29.04 -2.05 6.82
C GLN A 85 -29.56 -3.27 7.60
N ALA A 86 -28.73 -3.90 8.43
CA ALA A 86 -29.13 -5.06 9.20
C ALA A 86 -30.15 -4.69 10.29
N LYS A 87 -31.37 -5.23 10.19
CA LYS A 87 -32.43 -5.04 11.20
C LYS A 87 -32.13 -5.77 12.51
N SER A 88 -31.37 -6.85 12.44
CA SER A 88 -30.86 -7.60 13.58
C SER A 88 -29.54 -8.25 13.16
N MET A 89 -28.66 -8.47 14.14
CA MET A 89 -27.40 -9.17 13.95
C MET A 89 -27.14 -10.12 15.10
N THR A 90 -26.57 -11.26 14.77
CA THR A 90 -26.02 -12.19 15.74
C THR A 90 -24.69 -11.66 16.28
N LEU A 91 -24.31 -12.11 17.48
CA LEU A 91 -22.99 -11.80 18.06
C LEU A 91 -21.84 -12.24 17.14
N ARG A 92 -22.02 -13.36 16.43
CA ARG A 92 -21.03 -13.87 15.47
C ARG A 92 -20.82 -12.94 14.28
N GLU A 93 -21.89 -12.35 13.76
CA GLU A 93 -21.79 -11.37 12.67
C GLU A 93 -21.14 -10.07 13.14
N LEU A 94 -21.47 -9.64 14.37
CA LEU A 94 -20.86 -8.46 15.00
C LEU A 94 -19.35 -8.64 15.19
N ASP A 95 -18.92 -9.81 15.68
CA ASP A 95 -17.51 -10.16 15.80
C ASP A 95 -16.80 -10.23 14.44
N GLY A 96 -17.47 -10.77 13.41
CA GLY A 96 -16.95 -10.77 12.04
C GLY A 96 -16.71 -9.37 11.48
N ILE A 97 -17.62 -8.44 11.76
CA ILE A 97 -17.46 -7.02 11.37
C ILE A 97 -16.34 -6.37 12.18
N LYS A 98 -16.33 -6.56 13.50
CA LYS A 98 -15.27 -6.03 14.38
C LYS A 98 -13.89 -6.52 13.95
N GLY A 99 -13.76 -7.80 13.60
CA GLY A 99 -12.53 -8.39 13.08
C GLY A 99 -12.09 -7.75 11.77
N ARG A 100 -13.03 -7.49 10.85
CA ARG A 100 -12.75 -6.75 9.61
C ARG A 100 -12.29 -5.32 9.89
N VAL A 101 -13.04 -4.56 10.69
CA VAL A 101 -12.67 -3.18 11.05
C VAL A 101 -11.30 -3.12 11.74
N LEU A 102 -11.03 -4.03 12.69
CA LEU A 102 -9.75 -4.11 13.38
C LEU A 102 -8.58 -4.36 12.42
N HIS A 103 -8.74 -5.33 11.51
CA HIS A 103 -7.75 -5.63 10.47
C HIS A 103 -7.40 -4.41 9.61
N TYR A 104 -8.36 -3.50 9.40
CA TYR A 104 -8.15 -2.28 8.62
C TYR A 104 -7.80 -1.04 9.46
N SER A 105 -7.94 -1.07 10.79
CA SER A 105 -7.62 0.04 11.71
C SER A 105 -6.21 -0.02 12.28
N ALA A 106 -5.57 -1.20 12.29
CA ALA A 106 -4.21 -1.39 12.78
C ALA A 106 -3.14 -1.07 11.72
N CYS A 107 -3.55 -0.51 10.59
CA CYS A 107 -2.69 -0.07 9.51
C CYS A 107 -2.74 1.46 9.45
#